data_AF-A0ABD0NN61-F1
#
_entry.id   AF-A0ABD0NN61-F1
#
_cell.length_a   1.000
_cell.length_b   1.000
_cell.length_c   1.000
_cell.angle_alpha   90.00
_cell.angle_beta   90.00
_cell.angle_gamma   90.00
#
_symmetry.space_group_name_H-M   'P 1'
#
loop_
_entity.id
_entity.type
_entity.pdbx_description
1 polymer ?
#
loop_
_entity_poly.entity_id
_entity_poly.type
_entity_poly.pdbx_seq_one_letter_code
_entity_poly.pdbx_strand_id
1 'polypeptide(L)' 'YLRGYHKCSLEEAFQLAALIYRVKFEEDKSQFHNFSKMLKELVPQDMIHQLSPDDWKR' A
#
# COMPACT_ATOMS: atom_id res chain seq x y z
N TYR A 1 4.91 5.41 12.37
CA TYR A 1 3.91 4.54 11.71
C TYR A 1 4.51 3.28 11.08
N LEU A 2 5.67 3.32 10.41
CA LEU A 2 6.25 2.17 9.67
C LEU A 2 6.99 1.09 10.49
N ARG A 3 6.92 1.11 11.83
CA ARG A 3 7.71 0.20 12.69
C ARG A 3 6.88 -0.86 13.45
N GLY A 4 5.62 -1.09 13.06
CA GLY A 4 4.80 -2.18 13.63
C GLY A 4 4.25 -1.95 15.05
N TYR A 5 4.39 -0.75 15.63
CA TYR A 5 3.91 -0.48 16.99
C TYR A 5 2.41 -0.15 17.10
N HIS A 6 1.69 -0.05 15.98
CA HIS A 6 0.24 0.13 15.97
C HIS A 6 -0.43 -1.07 15.30
N LYS A 7 -1.47 -1.62 15.94
CA LYS A 7 -2.42 -2.51 15.27
C LYS A 7 -3.16 -1.69 14.21
N CYS A 8 -2.60 -1.61 13.01
CA CYS A 8 -3.33 -1.13 11.84
C CYS A 8 -4.15 -2.30 11.30
N SER A 9 -5.46 -2.12 11.23
CA SER A 9 -6.34 -3.05 10.51
C SER A 9 -6.06 -2.99 9.01
N LEU A 10 -6.39 -4.05 8.28
CA LEU A 10 -6.26 -4.09 6.82
C LEU A 10 -6.95 -2.88 6.16
N GLU A 11 -8.16 -2.53 6.60
CA GLU A 11 -8.91 -1.37 6.11
C GLU A 11 -8.16 -0.04 6.26
N GLU A 12 -7.54 0.19 7.42
CA GLU A 12 -6.74 1.39 7.69
C GLU A 12 -5.50 1.43 6.79
N ALA A 13 -4.86 0.27 6.55
CA ALA A 13 -3.72 0.18 5.65
C ALA A 13 -4.12 0.44 4.19
N PHE A 14 -5.29 -0.04 3.76
CA PHE A 14 -5.84 0.28 2.44
C PHE A 14 -6.15 1.78 2.30
N GLN A 15 -6.77 2.40 3.30
CA GLN A 15 -7.03 3.84 3.28
C GLN A 15 -5.73 4.65 3.23
N LEU A 16 -4.74 4.30 4.06
CA LEU A 16 -3.43 4.94 4.06
C LEU A 16 -2.71 4.75 2.72
N ALA A 17 -2.69 3.53 2.17
CA ALA A 17 -2.11 3.24 0.88
C ALA A 17 -2.78 4.04 -0.25
N ALA A 18 -4.11 4.14 -0.25
CA ALA A 18 -4.86 4.93 -1.22
C ALA A 18 -4.55 6.44 -1.11
N LEU A 19 -4.43 6.96 0.11
CA LEU A 19 -4.04 8.35 0.36
C LEU A 19 -2.62 8.63 -0.12
N ILE A 20 -1.66 7.76 0.22
CA ILE A 20 -0.26 7.91 -0.20
C ILE A 20 -0.15 7.79 -1.72
N TYR A 21 -0.88 6.85 -2.34
CA TYR A 21 -0.93 6.70 -3.79
C TYR A 21 -1.44 7.98 -4.46
N ARG A 22 -2.55 8.53 -3.98
CA ARG A 22 -3.13 9.78 -4.51
C ARG A 22 -2.15 10.96 -4.41
N VAL A 23 -1.43 11.08 -3.30
CA VAL A 23 -0.46 12.17 -3.10
C VAL A 23 0.80 11.98 -3.94
N LYS A 24 1.31 10.75 -4.09
CA LYS A 24 2.54 10.49 -4.87
C LYS A 24 2.31 10.49 -6.38
N PHE A 25 1.16 9.98 -6.83
CA PHE A 25 0.96 9.58 -8.23
C PHE A 25 -0.27 10.20 -8.89
N GLU A 26 -1.08 10.98 -8.15
CA GLU A 26 -2.29 11.63 -8.66
C GLU A 26 -3.17 10.66 -9.50
N GLU A 27 -3.29 10.89 -10.82
CA GLU A 27 -4.04 10.06 -11.77
C GLU A 27 -3.15 9.28 -12.74
N ASP A 28 -1.84 9.19 -12.49
CA ASP A 28 -0.91 8.51 -13.38
C ASP A 28 -1.04 6.99 -13.27
N LYS A 29 -1.87 6.43 -14.16
CA LYS A 29 -2.15 4.98 -14.22
C LYS A 29 -0.99 4.16 -14.77
N SER A 30 0.07 4.80 -15.29
CA SER A 30 1.24 4.10 -15.84
C SER A 30 2.03 3.36 -14.76
N GLN A 31 1.92 3.82 -13.51
CA GLN A 31 2.66 3.29 -12.37
C GLN A 31 2.12 1.96 -11.84
N PHE A 32 0.94 1.53 -12.30
CA PHE A 32 0.40 0.20 -11.99
C PHE A 32 1.30 -0.94 -12.48
N HIS A 33 2.16 -0.71 -13.48
CA HIS A 33 3.17 -1.69 -13.89
C HIS A 33 4.21 -1.98 -12.79
N ASN A 34 4.46 -1.03 -11.88
CA ASN A 34 5.41 -1.15 -10.78
C ASN A 34 4.72 -1.35 -9.41
N PHE A 35 3.45 -1.78 -9.40
CA PHE A 35 2.64 -1.88 -8.19
C PHE A 35 3.33 -2.67 -7.07
N SER A 36 3.99 -3.79 -7.36
CA SER A 36 4.70 -4.59 -6.35
C SER A 36 5.88 -3.86 -5.68
N LYS A 37 6.55 -2.93 -6.39
CA LYS A 37 7.58 -2.06 -5.81
C LYS A 37 6.96 -0.95 -4.98
N MET A 38 5.91 -0.33 -5.50
CA MET A 38 5.18 0.72 -4.79
C MET A 38 4.50 0.21 -3.53
N LEU A 39 4.00 -1.03 -3.53
CA LEU A 39 3.34 -1.63 -2.37
C LEU A 39 4.24 -1.57 -1.13
N LYS A 40 5.55 -1.77 -1.32
CA LYS A 40 6.59 -1.65 -0.28
C LYS A 40 6.77 -0.24 0.29
N GLU A 41 6.35 0.77 -0.46
CA GLU A 41 6.36 2.16 -0.03
C GLU A 41 4.99 2.66 0.47
N LEU A 42 3.90 1.98 0.10
CA LEU A 42 2.53 2.34 0.46
C LEU A 42 2.07 1.65 1.76
N VAL A 43 2.55 0.44 2.00
CA VAL A 43 2.09 -0.44 3.08
C VAL A 43 3.30 -0.88 3.93
N PRO A 44 3.17 -1.00 5.27
CA PRO A 44 4.24 -1.55 6.09
C PRO A 44 4.57 -3.00 5.70
N GLN A 45 5.86 -3.34 5.73
CA GLN A 45 6.39 -4.64 5.29
C GLN A 45 5.80 -5.86 6.02
N ASP A 46 5.34 -5.65 7.25
CA ASP A 46 4.62 -6.64 8.07
C ASP A 46 3.25 -7.01 7.47
N MET A 47 2.56 -6.05 6.84
CA MET A 47 1.25 -6.26 6.22
C MET A 47 1.36 -6.70 4.76
N ILE A 48 2.43 -6.33 4.06
CA ILE A 48 2.67 -6.78 2.69
C ILE A 48 2.76 -8.30 2.59
N HIS A 49 3.29 -8.97 3.61
CA HIS A 49 3.33 -10.43 3.65
C HIS A 49 1.98 -11.07 4.03
N GLN A 50 0.98 -10.30 4.45
CA GLN A 50 -0.34 -10.84 4.83
C GLN A 50 -1.26 -11.09 3.63
N LEU A 51 -1.06 -10.36 2.52
CA LEU A 51 -1.87 -10.47 1.30
C LEU A 51 -0.97 -10.53 0.08
N SER A 52 -1.45 -11.20 -0.98
CA SER A 52 -0.76 -11.18 -2.27
C SER A 52 -0.80 -9.78 -2.89
N PRO A 53 0.17 -9.39 -3.71
CA PRO A 53 0.17 -8.10 -4.40
C PRO A 53 -1.08 -7.90 -5.28
N ASP A 54 -1.69 -8.95 -5.82
CA ASP A 54 -2.97 -8.87 -6.52
C ASP A 54 -4.14 -8.52 -5.59
N ASP A 55 -4.19 -9.07 -4.37
CA ASP A 55 -5.22 -8.74 -3.38
C ASP A 55 -5.11 -7.28 -2.90
N TRP A 56 -3.88 -6.75 -2.82
CA TRP A 56 -3.66 -5.34 -2.52
C TRP A 56 -4.09 -4.39 -3.64
N LYS A 57 -4.16 -4.87 -4.88
CA LYS A 57 -4.58 -4.07 -6.04
C LYS A 57 -6.11 -3.98 -6.14
N ARG A 58 -6.84 -4.79 -5.35
CA ARG A 58 -8.28 -5.00 -5.47
C ARG A 58 -9.13 -3.84 -4.98
#